data_AF-A0A0P0NZE5-F1
#
_entry.id   AF-A0A0P0NZE5-F1
#
_cell.length_a   1.000
_cell.length_b   1.000
_cell.length_c   1.000
_cell.angle_alpha   90.00
_cell.angle_beta   90.00
_cell.angle_gamma   90.00
#
_symmetry.space_group_name_H-M   'P 1'
#
loop_
_entity.id
_entity.type
_entity.pdbx_description
1 polymer ?
#
loop_
_entity_poly.entity_id
_entity_poly.type
_entity_poly.pdbx_seq_one_letter_code
_entity_poly.pdbx_strand_id
1 'polypeptide(L)'
;MRLIALSAAATFPLATPALAAPAAEHLTLVEVFGHAALPVQLIMLLLVASTLCAPVLLSLDRSAALSALARGAPLLAGAASLFTLLAGAVGIANSPTVPSLTVLAPGFAEMLLLLVLGLLATFSAVVCRELATERTRALPSAD
;
A
#
# COMPACT_ATOMS: atom_id res chain seq x y z
N MET A 1 -26.21 14.59 -15.91
CA MET A 1 -26.04 15.10 -14.54
C MET A 1 -24.56 15.14 -14.19
N ARG A 2 -23.94 16.32 -14.30
CA ARG A 2 -22.68 16.66 -13.61
C ARG A 2 -23.00 16.81 -12.13
N LEU A 3 -22.19 16.21 -11.24
CA LEU A 3 -21.88 16.62 -9.85
C LEU A 3 -21.55 15.40 -8.98
N ILE A 4 -20.27 15.11 -8.77
CA ILE A 4 -19.62 14.72 -7.49
C ILE A 4 -18.11 14.99 -7.75
N ALA A 5 -17.52 16.18 -7.63
CA ALA A 5 -17.50 17.18 -6.56
C ALA A 5 -17.10 16.61 -5.19
N LEU A 6 -15.85 16.93 -4.86
CA LEU A 6 -15.24 17.03 -3.54
C LEU A 6 -14.81 15.75 -2.83
N SER A 7 -13.50 15.49 -2.91
CA SER A 7 -12.61 15.56 -1.75
C SER A 7 -13.27 15.33 -0.39
N ALA A 8 -13.53 14.07 -0.06
CA ALA A 8 -13.44 13.64 1.31
C ALA A 8 -11.94 13.49 1.62
N ALA A 9 -11.29 14.60 1.93
CA ALA A 9 -10.21 14.56 2.91
C ALA A 9 -10.86 14.11 4.22
N ALA A 10 -11.15 12.82 4.31
CA ALA A 10 -11.49 12.19 5.56
C ALA A 10 -10.20 12.26 6.37
N THR A 11 -10.07 13.35 7.13
CA THR A 11 -9.34 13.32 8.39
C THR A 11 -10.04 12.27 9.24
N PHE A 12 -9.73 10.99 8.96
CA PHE A 12 -9.96 9.93 9.91
C PHE A 12 -9.20 10.37 11.15
N PRO A 13 -9.87 10.56 12.30
CA PRO A 13 -9.15 10.53 13.55
C PRO A 13 -8.67 9.08 13.66
N LEU A 14 -7.47 8.83 13.14
CA LEU A 14 -6.74 7.59 13.36
C LEU A 14 -6.44 7.58 14.86
N ALA A 15 -7.39 7.13 15.66
CA ALA A 15 -7.15 6.70 17.03
C ALA A 15 -6.31 5.43 16.95
N THR A 16 -5.05 5.60 16.54
CA THR A 16 -4.08 4.52 16.51
C THR A 16 -3.57 4.34 17.94
N PRO A 17 -3.28 3.11 18.38
CA PRO A 17 -2.63 2.88 19.66
C PRO A 17 -1.32 3.68 19.83
N ALA A 18 -0.70 4.10 18.72
CA ALA A 18 0.43 5.02 18.68
C ALA A 18 0.13 6.41 19.31
N LEU A 19 -1.10 6.93 19.19
CA LEU A 19 -1.49 8.23 19.75
C LEU A 19 -1.91 8.17 21.23
N ALA A 20 -2.13 6.98 21.78
CA ALA A 20 -2.51 6.77 23.18
C ALA A 20 -1.30 6.54 24.12
N ALA A 21 -0.12 6.30 23.55
CA ALA A 21 1.11 6.09 24.31
C ALA A 21 1.80 7.43 24.68
N PRO A 22 2.38 7.55 25.89
CA PRO A 22 3.11 8.76 26.29
C PRO A 22 4.28 9.05 25.32
N ALA A 23 4.66 10.33 25.20
CA ALA A 23 5.56 10.93 24.20
C ALA A 23 7.03 10.43 24.16
N ALA A 24 7.29 9.17 24.48
CA ALA A 24 8.54 8.50 24.21
C ALA A 24 8.55 8.04 22.74
N GLU A 25 9.47 8.62 21.96
CA GLU A 25 9.95 8.19 20.64
C GLU A 25 8.97 7.31 19.84
N HIS A 26 7.91 7.95 19.31
CA HIS A 26 6.90 7.26 18.52
C HIS A 26 7.47 6.87 17.16
N LEU A 27 7.45 5.57 16.84
CA LEU A 27 7.77 5.06 15.51
C LEU A 27 6.85 5.70 14.46
N THR A 28 7.40 6.58 13.61
CA THR A 28 6.64 7.24 12.54
C THR A 28 6.67 6.43 11.24
N LEU A 29 5.70 6.65 10.35
CA LEU A 29 5.72 6.05 9.00
C LEU A 29 6.98 6.44 8.21
N VAL A 30 7.50 7.65 8.44
CA VAL A 30 8.73 8.14 7.81
C VAL A 30 9.94 7.36 8.32
N GLU A 31 10.00 7.06 9.61
CA GLU A 31 11.07 6.24 10.19
C GLU A 31 11.02 4.80 9.72
N VAL A 32 9.82 4.22 9.57
CA VAL A 32 9.64 2.88 8.98
C VAL A 32 10.19 2.84 7.55
N PHE A 33 9.88 3.86 6.74
CA PHE A 33 10.43 3.96 5.39
C PHE A 33 11.96 4.16 5.42
N GLY A 34 12.47 5.00 6.31
CA GLY A 34 13.90 5.30 6.42
C GLY A 34 14.75 4.11 6.86
N HIS A 35 14.22 3.23 7.70
CA HIS A 35 14.91 2.02 8.17
C HIS A 35 14.73 0.80 7.26
N ALA A 36 13.76 0.85 6.34
CA ALA A 36 13.51 -0.22 5.39
C ALA A 36 14.72 -0.50 4.48
N ALA A 37 14.90 -1.75 4.10
CA ALA A 37 15.93 -2.10 3.12
C ALA A 37 15.64 -1.41 1.78
N LEU A 38 16.69 -1.00 1.07
CA LEU A 38 16.56 -0.27 -0.21
C LEU A 38 15.62 -0.94 -1.24
N PRO A 39 15.64 -2.29 -1.41
CA PRO A 39 14.65 -2.96 -2.27
C PRO A 39 13.20 -2.80 -1.78
N VAL A 40 12.99 -2.81 -0.47
CA VAL A 40 11.65 -2.66 0.13
C VAL A 40 11.15 -1.23 0.00
N GLN A 41 12.01 -0.22 0.19
CA GLN A 41 11.69 1.18 -0.07
C GLN A 41 11.19 1.38 -1.50
N LEU A 42 11.87 0.78 -2.49
CA LEU A 42 11.47 0.86 -3.89
C LEU A 42 10.10 0.23 -4.12
N ILE A 43 9.81 -0.91 -3.47
CA ILE A 43 8.49 -1.55 -3.57
C ILE A 43 7.40 -0.68 -2.92
N MET A 44 7.67 -0.09 -1.75
CA MET A 44 6.72 0.85 -1.12
C MET A 44 6.40 2.02 -2.05
N LEU A 45 7.42 2.62 -2.68
CA LEU A 45 7.22 3.70 -3.65
C LEU A 45 6.40 3.24 -4.86
N LEU A 46 6.66 2.05 -5.40
CA LEU A 46 5.89 1.49 -6.50
C LEU A 46 4.43 1.24 -6.12
N LEU A 47 4.14 0.78 -4.90
CA LEU A 47 2.77 0.56 -4.42
C LEU A 47 2.03 1.89 -4.22
N VAL A 48 2.69 2.90 -3.68
CA VAL A 48 2.13 4.27 -3.59
C VAL A 48 1.87 4.83 -4.99
N ALA A 49 2.85 4.76 -5.89
CA ALA A 49 2.69 5.20 -7.27
C ALA A 49 1.54 4.46 -7.98
N SER A 50 1.42 3.14 -7.77
CA SER A 50 0.32 2.33 -8.32
C SER A 50 -1.04 2.84 -7.85
N THR A 51 -1.18 3.13 -6.56
CA THR A 51 -2.42 3.66 -5.97
C THR A 51 -2.83 4.98 -6.63
N LEU A 52 -1.86 5.85 -6.89
CA LEU A 52 -2.08 7.17 -7.51
C LEU A 52 -2.26 7.10 -9.04
N CYS A 53 -1.63 6.12 -9.71
CA CYS A 53 -1.71 5.95 -11.15
C CYS A 53 -3.04 5.34 -11.62
N ALA A 54 -3.72 4.54 -10.79
CA ALA A 54 -5.00 3.93 -11.14
C ALA A 54 -6.08 4.93 -11.66
N PRO A 55 -6.36 6.07 -11.00
CA PRO A 55 -7.31 7.05 -11.54
C PRO A 55 -6.83 7.69 -12.85
N VAL A 56 -5.52 7.88 -13.03
CA VAL A 56 -4.94 8.39 -14.29
C VAL A 56 -5.17 7.37 -15.41
N LEU A 57 -4.96 6.08 -15.14
CA LEU A 57 -5.21 5.00 -16.11
C LEU A 57 -6.69 4.89 -16.48
N LEU A 58 -7.62 5.19 -15.56
CA LEU A 58 -9.04 5.31 -15.86
C LEU A 58 -9.35 6.49 -16.78
N SER A 59 -8.67 7.62 -16.64
CA SER A 59 -8.83 8.76 -17.57
C SER A 59 -8.28 8.47 -18.97
N LEU A 60 -7.35 7.52 -19.09
CA LEU A 60 -6.73 7.09 -20.35
C LEU A 60 -7.38 5.81 -20.93
N ASP A 61 -8.49 5.34 -20.35
CA ASP A 61 -9.20 4.09 -20.71
C ASP A 61 -8.28 2.85 -20.82
N ARG A 62 -7.27 2.75 -19.95
CA ARG A 62 -6.28 1.65 -19.93
C ARG A 62 -6.75 0.48 -19.04
N SER A 63 -7.85 -0.16 -19.42
CA SER A 63 -8.47 -1.28 -18.67
C SER A 63 -7.53 -2.47 -18.43
N ALA A 64 -6.70 -2.83 -19.42
CA ALA A 64 -5.70 -3.89 -19.28
C ALA A 64 -4.64 -3.58 -18.20
N ALA A 65 -4.18 -2.32 -18.13
CA ALA A 65 -3.21 -1.87 -17.15
C ALA A 65 -3.82 -1.89 -15.73
N LEU A 66 -5.08 -1.47 -15.58
CA LEU A 66 -5.82 -1.57 -14.31
C LEU A 66 -5.96 -3.02 -13.85
N SER A 67 -6.24 -3.95 -14.77
CA SER A 67 -6.32 -5.39 -14.46
C SER A 67 -4.97 -5.96 -14.02
N ALA A 68 -3.90 -5.59 -14.73
CA ALA A 68 -2.53 -5.99 -14.36
C ALA A 68 -2.15 -5.45 -12.97
N LEU A 69 -2.49 -4.19 -12.69
CA LEU A 69 -2.22 -3.55 -11.40
C LEU A 69 -2.96 -4.23 -10.26
N ALA A 70 -4.25 -4.52 -10.43
CA ALA A 70 -5.07 -5.21 -9.44
C ALA A 70 -4.55 -6.61 -9.09
N ARG A 71 -3.94 -7.31 -10.06
CA ARG A 71 -3.38 -8.66 -9.85
C ARG A 71 -1.94 -8.62 -9.33
N GLY A 72 -1.15 -7.64 -9.76
CA GLY A 72 0.27 -7.52 -9.44
C GLY A 72 0.55 -6.89 -8.08
N ALA A 73 -0.20 -5.85 -7.70
CA ALA A 73 0.00 -5.15 -6.44
C ALA A 73 -0.03 -6.05 -5.18
N PRO A 74 -0.99 -6.98 -5.00
CA PRO A 74 -1.01 -7.81 -3.80
C PRO A 74 0.12 -8.85 -3.80
N LEU A 75 0.53 -9.34 -4.99
CA LEU A 75 1.66 -10.26 -5.12
C LEU A 75 2.99 -9.58 -4.77
N LEU A 76 3.18 -8.35 -5.26
CA LEU A 76 4.39 -7.58 -4.97
C LEU A 76 4.49 -7.21 -3.49
N ALA A 77 3.39 -6.75 -2.89
CA ALA A 77 3.31 -6.49 -1.46
C ALA A 77 3.55 -7.74 -0.61
N GLY A 78 2.94 -8.87 -0.99
CA GLY A 78 3.15 -10.16 -0.34
C GLY A 78 4.62 -10.59 -0.38
N ALA A 79 5.25 -10.54 -1.55
CA ALA A 79 6.66 -10.87 -1.72
C ALA A 79 7.58 -9.99 -0.86
N ALA A 80 7.35 -8.67 -0.86
CA ALA A 80 8.12 -7.74 -0.03
C ALA A 80 7.92 -7.98 1.48
N SER A 81 6.69 -8.29 1.90
CA SER A 81 6.38 -8.60 3.29
C SER A 81 7.10 -9.86 3.77
N LEU A 82 7.13 -10.91 2.93
CA LEU A 82 7.83 -12.16 3.21
C LEU A 82 9.34 -11.97 3.21
N PHE A 83 9.87 -11.14 2.31
CA PHE A 83 11.29 -10.77 2.31
C PHE A 83 11.69 -10.05 3.59
N THR A 84 10.86 -9.12 4.07
CA THR A 84 11.08 -8.39 5.33
C THR A 84 11.06 -9.36 6.52
N LEU A 85 10.11 -10.29 6.55
CA LEU A 85 10.02 -11.32 7.57
C LEU A 85 11.23 -12.26 7.56
N LEU A 86 11.69 -12.67 6.37
CA LEU A 86 12.90 -13.48 6.20
C LEU A 86 14.13 -12.75 6.73
N ALA A 87 14.31 -11.47 6.39
CA ALA A 87 15.40 -10.65 6.90
C ALA A 87 15.36 -10.55 8.43
N GLY A 88 14.17 -10.36 9.02
CA GLY A 88 13.98 -10.39 10.46
C GLY A 88 14.37 -11.72 11.11
N ALA A 89 13.93 -12.85 10.53
CA ALA A 89 14.29 -14.18 11.01
C ALA A 89 15.80 -14.44 10.94
N VAL A 90 16.45 -14.03 9.84
CA VAL A 90 17.91 -14.09 9.69
C VAL A 90 18.60 -13.23 10.74
N GLY A 91 18.09 -12.02 11.00
CA GLY A 91 18.63 -11.13 12.04
C GLY A 91 18.57 -11.75 13.44
N ILE A 92 17.44 -12.35 13.80
CA ILE A 92 17.26 -13.05 15.08
C ILE A 92 18.23 -14.23 15.20
N ALA A 93 18.36 -15.04 14.15
CA ALA A 93 19.22 -16.22 14.15
C ALA A 93 20.72 -15.89 14.27
N ASN A 94 21.14 -14.72 13.78
CA ASN A 94 22.53 -14.27 13.84
C ASN A 94 22.84 -13.39 15.07
N SER A 95 21.85 -13.11 15.93
CA SER A 95 22.06 -12.29 17.11
C SER A 95 22.70 -13.10 18.25
N PRO A 96 23.78 -12.62 18.89
CA PRO A 96 24.42 -13.30 20.03
C PRO A 96 23.56 -13.28 21.30
N THR A 97 22.55 -12.40 21.36
CA THR A 97 21.59 -12.28 22.46
C THR A 97 20.17 -12.21 21.93
N VAL A 98 19.19 -12.73 22.68
CA VAL A 98 17.78 -12.68 22.27
C VAL A 98 17.31 -11.22 22.16
N PRO A 99 16.91 -10.74 20.96
CA PRO A 99 16.45 -9.37 20.78
C PRO A 99 15.09 -9.16 21.44
N SER A 100 14.87 -7.98 22.01
CA SER A 100 13.58 -7.62 22.59
C SER A 100 12.55 -7.32 21.49
N LEU A 101 11.25 -7.42 21.83
CA LEU A 101 10.17 -7.14 20.89
C LEU A 101 10.17 -5.69 20.37
N THR A 102 10.69 -4.74 21.15
CA THR A 102 10.82 -3.34 20.73
C THR A 102 11.84 -3.17 19.60
N VAL A 103 12.90 -3.98 19.57
CA VAL A 103 13.89 -3.98 18.48
C VAL A 103 13.31 -4.59 17.20
N LEU A 104 12.38 -5.54 17.32
CA LEU A 104 11.72 -6.17 16.17
C LEU A 104 10.50 -5.39 15.65
N ALA A 105 9.93 -4.50 16.46
CA ALA A 105 8.72 -3.75 16.13
C ALA A 105 8.79 -2.99 14.78
N PRO A 106 9.91 -2.32 14.41
CA PRO A 106 10.02 -1.66 13.11
C PRO A 106 9.85 -2.63 11.92
N GLY A 107 10.45 -3.82 11.99
CA GLY A 107 10.35 -4.83 10.92
C GLY A 107 8.93 -5.38 10.76
N PHE A 108 8.20 -5.55 11.88
CA PHE A 108 6.77 -5.90 11.82
C PHE A 108 5.92 -4.77 11.25
N ALA A 109 6.21 -3.52 11.62
CA ALA A 109 5.51 -2.36 11.07
C ALA A 109 5.73 -2.24 9.56
N GLU A 110 6.95 -2.45 9.08
CA GLU A 110 7.31 -2.47 7.64
C GLU A 110 6.52 -3.55 6.88
N MET A 111 6.51 -4.78 7.40
CA MET A 111 5.76 -5.90 6.82
C MET A 111 4.26 -5.60 6.69
N LEU A 112 3.65 -5.09 7.76
CA LEU A 112 2.22 -4.75 7.78
C LEU A 112 1.92 -3.57 6.85
N LEU A 113 2.78 -2.55 6.82
CA LEU A 113 2.62 -1.40 5.95
C LEU A 113 2.65 -1.82 4.47
N LEU A 114 3.55 -2.72 4.07
CA LEU A 114 3.59 -3.26 2.71
C LEU A 114 2.28 -3.93 2.32
N LEU A 115 1.71 -4.75 3.20
CA LEU A 115 0.43 -5.40 2.96
C LEU A 115 -0.70 -4.38 2.81
N VAL A 116 -0.75 -3.36 3.67
CA VAL A 116 -1.71 -2.26 3.58
C VAL A 116 -1.58 -1.52 2.25
N LEU A 117 -0.36 -1.15 1.86
CA LEU A 117 -0.10 -0.48 0.58
C LEU A 117 -0.50 -1.36 -0.62
N GLY A 118 -0.24 -2.67 -0.56
CA GLY A 118 -0.68 -3.63 -1.57
C GLY A 118 -2.19 -3.69 -1.73
N LEU A 119 -2.92 -3.72 -0.61
CA LEU A 119 -4.38 -3.71 -0.60
C LEU A 119 -4.95 -2.39 -1.13
N LEU A 120 -4.37 -1.24 -0.74
CA LEU A 120 -4.78 0.07 -1.25
C LEU A 120 -4.58 0.19 -2.76
N ALA A 121 -3.42 -0.24 -3.27
CA ALA A 121 -3.13 -0.26 -4.70
C ALA A 121 -4.10 -1.17 -5.45
N THR A 122 -4.38 -2.36 -4.91
CA THR A 122 -5.33 -3.31 -5.49
C THR A 122 -6.74 -2.75 -5.53
N PHE A 123 -7.21 -2.20 -4.41
CA PHE A 123 -8.53 -1.59 -4.29
C PHE A 123 -8.71 -0.45 -5.30
N SER A 124 -7.74 0.48 -5.36
CA SER A 124 -7.76 1.60 -6.31
C SER A 124 -7.86 1.11 -7.75
N ALA A 125 -7.07 0.09 -8.12
CA ALA A 125 -7.08 -0.50 -9.45
C ALA A 125 -8.40 -1.19 -9.81
N VAL A 126 -8.97 -1.97 -8.87
CA VAL A 126 -10.26 -2.66 -9.06
C VAL A 126 -11.39 -1.66 -9.23
N VAL A 127 -11.51 -0.66 -8.34
CA VAL A 127 -12.55 0.37 -8.45
C VAL A 127 -12.46 1.11 -9.78
N CYS A 128 -11.26 1.54 -10.18
CA CYS A 128 -11.05 2.21 -11.46
C CYS A 128 -11.42 1.30 -12.65
N ARG A 129 -11.13 0.00 -12.57
CA ARG A 129 -11.48 -0.96 -13.63
C ARG A 129 -12.99 -1.10 -13.76
N GLU A 130 -13.72 -1.26 -12.66
CA GLU A 130 -15.19 -1.40 -12.70
C GLU A 130 -15.84 -0.13 -13.25
N LEU A 131 -15.34 1.06 -12.87
CA LEU A 131 -15.80 2.33 -13.44
C LEU A 131 -15.56 2.46 -14.95
N ALA A 132 -14.44 1.94 -15.47
CA ALA A 132 -14.15 1.92 -16.90
C ALA A 132 -15.12 0.97 -17.66
N THR A 133 -15.44 -0.18 -17.08
CA THR A 133 -16.38 -1.15 -17.64
C THR A 133 -17.78 -0.56 -17.77
N GLU A 134 -18.29 0.08 -16.72
CA GLU A 134 -19.62 0.73 -16.74
C GLU A 134 -19.68 1.88 -17.75
N ARG A 135 -18.60 2.68 -17.89
CA ARG A 135 -18.52 3.73 -18.93
C ARG A 135 -18.67 3.16 -20.33
N THR A 136 -18.03 2.02 -20.60
CA THR A 136 -18.08 1.37 -21.92
C THR A 136 -19.48 0.83 -22.20
N ARG A 137 -20.16 0.28 -21.19
CA ARG A 137 -21.52 -0.27 -21.31
C ARG A 137 -22.59 0.79 -21.57
N ALA A 138 -22.39 2.00 -21.08
CA ALA A 138 -23.36 3.10 -21.22
C ALA A 138 -23.38 3.76 -22.61
N LEU A 139 -22.39 3.49 -23.47
CA LEU A 139 -22.36 4.00 -24.84
C LEU A 139 -23.23 3.09 -25.73
N PRO A 140 -24.28 3.63 -26.40
CA PRO A 140 -25.08 2.83 -27.32
C PRO A 140 -24.21 2.29 -28.45
N SER A 141 -24.37 1.01 -28.81
CA SER A 141 -23.79 0.47 -30.04
C SER A 141 -24.35 1.28 -31.21
N ALA A 142 -23.47 2.03 -31.87
CA ALA A 142 -23.80 2.72 -33.10
C ALA A 142 -23.90 1.67 -34.22
N ASP A 143 -25.04 0.98 -34.25
CA ASP A 143 -25.48 0.15 -35.38
C ASP A 143 -26.48 0.94 -36.24
#